data_AF-A0A538MU86-F1
#
_entry.id   AF-A0A538MU86-F1
#
_cell.length_a   1.000
_cell.length_b   1.000
_cell.length_c   1.000
_cell.angle_alpha   90.00
_cell.angle_beta   90.00
_cell.angle_gamma   90.00
#
_symmetry.space_group_name_H-M   'P 1'
#
loop_
_entity.id
_entity.type
_entity.pdbx_description
1 polymer ?
#
loop_
_entity_poly.entity_id
_entity_poly.type
_entity_poly.pdbx_seq_one_letter_code
_entity_poly.pdbx_strand_id
1 'polypeptide(L)'
;MGTESAGYPLIGRDREVALLTGLVADVAAGRGRSVWIEGEPGIGKSTLLAAGLAAARPLGCQVFWETADQARQRFPLWVLLDCLRIGSRSADPMRADIAALLRGVGSIGLTPADTTAVVAERLLVLVDRLCAVSAVLLVIDDFHWADEATLAVWGRLHRAVNQLPLLLVAASRPVPTRPELGALRDSLTGPDTVVTRLRPLTAGEAVDVVGRLVDAAPGPRLRRLAGQAGGNPLYLHELVDGLLREEGVRVAAGVAELVGPKVARPVSLAAAIARRLRFLSEPANAALQVAALLGPEFPIEHLRVATGRTAPEMAGIVKEAVAAGVLAETGSGGRLVFRHGLIQQALREEIAPPVRAGLHRHVAQVLAEAGAPVERIAEHLLAAPKTADAWVIDWVTRVAPMLTYRAPQIAVDLLERVREVAAATESLNTSLVTALFQLSRDEEAEPLARSVLAGTRDPEVAGRMTWTLGYILLRAIRPAEALAVTEQELPKLTGVWTARIRALQALILTQFGTDRVPEAEATARHAEEEGELAGDPFAVGYALHSRSVVRSRHHRDPAGTLAVIDKGLAVLGDQPETTDLRLLLLGNRISALDNLGRVSDGDRAISEAVTLAERVGTPNRLAAAGGTTHSPRSTR
;
A
#
# COMPACT_ATOMS: atom_id res chain seq x y z
N MET A 1 -2.55 -30.62 33.63
CA MET A 1 -3.29 -29.34 33.55
C MET A 1 -2.74 -28.57 32.37
N GLY A 2 -3.57 -28.28 31.36
CA GLY A 2 -3.14 -27.63 30.13
C GLY A 2 -4.16 -27.85 29.00
N THR A 3 -5.43 -27.58 29.26
CA THR A 3 -6.51 -27.62 28.25
C THR A 3 -7.53 -26.56 28.60
N GLU A 4 -7.19 -25.30 28.35
CA GLU A 4 -8.15 -24.20 28.24
C GLU A 4 -7.44 -23.04 27.52
N SER A 5 -7.15 -23.25 26.23
CA SER A 5 -7.08 -22.10 25.32
C SER A 5 -8.52 -21.84 24.91
N ALA A 6 -9.06 -20.68 25.26
CA ALA A 6 -10.36 -20.22 24.79
C ALA A 6 -10.41 -20.38 23.26
N GLY A 7 -11.07 -21.43 22.79
CA GLY A 7 -11.04 -21.83 21.40
C GLY A 7 -11.86 -20.84 20.58
N TYR A 8 -11.19 -19.86 19.98
CA TYR A 8 -11.83 -19.03 18.97
C TYR A 8 -12.42 -19.94 17.87
N PRO A 9 -13.67 -19.73 17.45
CA PRO A 9 -14.32 -20.56 16.44
C PRO A 9 -13.51 -20.55 15.14
N LEU A 10 -13.24 -21.74 14.61
CA LEU A 10 -12.44 -21.94 13.41
C LEU A 10 -13.25 -21.55 12.17
N ILE A 11 -12.95 -20.40 11.56
CA ILE A 11 -13.66 -19.90 10.37
C ILE A 11 -12.90 -20.27 9.10
N GLY A 12 -13.63 -20.69 8.05
CA GLY A 12 -13.07 -20.90 6.71
C GLY A 12 -12.22 -22.16 6.56
N ARG A 13 -12.37 -23.11 7.48
CA ARG A 13 -11.55 -24.34 7.58
C ARG A 13 -12.36 -25.64 7.51
N ASP A 14 -13.62 -25.57 7.08
CA ASP A 14 -14.53 -26.72 7.10
C ASP A 14 -14.00 -27.90 6.26
N ARG A 15 -13.36 -27.60 5.12
CA ARG A 15 -12.77 -28.64 4.25
C ARG A 15 -11.60 -29.34 4.92
N GLU A 16 -10.70 -28.59 5.53
CA GLU A 16 -9.53 -29.13 6.22
C GLU A 16 -9.92 -29.90 7.49
N VAL A 17 -10.93 -29.43 8.22
CA VAL A 17 -11.49 -30.15 9.38
C VAL A 17 -12.14 -31.46 8.94
N ALA A 18 -12.93 -31.45 7.87
CA ALA A 18 -13.56 -32.65 7.32
C ALA A 18 -12.51 -33.66 6.83
N LEU A 19 -11.44 -33.19 6.19
CA LEU A 19 -10.30 -34.02 5.79
C LEU A 19 -9.67 -34.72 7.01
N LEU A 20 -9.29 -33.97 8.04
CA LEU A 20 -8.66 -34.54 9.24
C LEU A 20 -9.59 -35.50 9.96
N THR A 21 -10.88 -35.17 10.07
CA THR A 21 -11.89 -36.04 10.67
C THR A 21 -12.03 -37.35 9.89
N GLY A 22 -12.00 -37.30 8.55
CA GLY A 22 -11.99 -38.48 7.69
C GLY A 22 -10.76 -39.36 7.90
N LEU A 23 -9.57 -38.76 8.05
CA LEU A 23 -8.33 -39.50 8.34
C LEU A 23 -8.37 -40.17 9.72
N VAL A 24 -8.99 -39.52 10.71
CA VAL A 24 -9.22 -40.13 12.03
C VAL A 24 -10.17 -41.33 11.93
N ALA A 25 -11.23 -41.23 11.14
CA ALA A 25 -12.14 -42.36 10.91
C ALA A 25 -11.46 -43.52 10.17
N ASP A 26 -10.61 -43.21 9.18
CA ASP A 26 -9.81 -44.21 8.47
C ASP A 26 -8.90 -44.99 9.41
N VAL A 27 -8.14 -44.29 10.26
CA VAL A 27 -7.20 -44.95 11.19
C VAL A 27 -7.92 -45.75 12.27
N ALA A 28 -9.06 -45.24 12.76
CA ALA A 28 -9.92 -45.98 13.69
C ALA A 28 -10.46 -47.27 13.06
N ALA A 29 -10.69 -47.28 11.74
CA ALA A 29 -11.07 -48.46 10.97
C ALA A 29 -9.88 -49.34 10.55
N GLY A 30 -8.67 -49.07 11.05
CA GLY A 30 -7.47 -49.87 10.80
C GLY A 30 -6.64 -49.44 9.58
N ARG A 31 -7.01 -48.37 8.88
CA ARG A 31 -6.28 -47.86 7.70
C ARG A 31 -5.35 -46.72 8.10
N GLY A 32 -4.05 -46.99 8.17
CA GLY A 32 -3.09 -45.94 8.47
C GLY A 32 -2.91 -44.93 7.34
N ARG A 33 -2.47 -43.74 7.74
CA ARG A 33 -2.43 -42.52 6.92
C ARG A 33 -1.27 -41.63 7.36
N SER A 34 -0.80 -40.79 6.46
CA SER A 34 0.14 -39.71 6.77
C SER A 34 -0.41 -38.39 6.25
N VAL A 35 -0.38 -37.35 7.07
CA VAL A 35 -0.79 -36.01 6.69
C VAL A 35 0.26 -34.98 7.07
N TRP A 36 0.57 -34.12 6.11
CA TRP A 36 1.51 -33.02 6.23
C TRP A 36 0.79 -31.71 5.96
N ILE A 37 0.73 -30.84 6.96
CA ILE A 37 0.07 -29.54 6.89
C ILE A 37 1.12 -28.43 6.82
N GLU A 38 1.18 -27.76 5.68
CA GLU A 38 2.03 -26.60 5.48
C GLU A 38 1.24 -25.31 5.69
N GLY A 39 1.88 -24.32 6.30
CA GLY A 39 1.25 -23.04 6.47
C GLY A 39 2.16 -22.01 7.10
N GLU A 40 1.91 -20.75 6.77
CA GLU A 40 2.63 -19.63 7.35
C GLU A 40 2.47 -19.58 8.89
N PRO A 41 3.39 -18.91 9.61
CA PRO A 41 3.21 -18.63 11.03
C PRO A 41 1.87 -17.90 11.28
N GLY A 42 1.13 -18.35 12.30
CA GLY A 42 -0.15 -17.72 12.69
C GLY A 42 -1.35 -18.06 11.79
N ILE A 43 -1.18 -18.86 10.74
CA ILE A 43 -2.26 -19.21 9.78
C ILE A 43 -3.36 -20.12 10.38
N GLY A 44 -3.15 -20.65 11.59
CA GLY A 44 -4.09 -21.50 12.31
C GLY A 44 -3.82 -23.01 12.25
N LYS A 45 -2.58 -23.46 11.95
CA LYS A 45 -2.22 -24.90 11.89
C LYS A 45 -2.58 -25.66 13.18
N SER A 46 -2.12 -25.17 14.33
CA SER A 46 -2.34 -25.80 15.64
C SER A 46 -3.82 -25.86 16.00
N THR A 47 -4.57 -24.78 15.76
CA THR A 47 -6.01 -24.71 16.00
C THR A 47 -6.78 -25.67 15.08
N LEU A 48 -6.37 -25.77 13.82
CA LEU A 48 -6.93 -26.74 12.87
C LEU A 48 -6.68 -28.18 13.33
N LEU A 49 -5.45 -28.51 13.75
CA LEU A 49 -5.13 -29.84 14.26
C LEU A 49 -5.98 -30.19 15.49
N ALA A 50 -6.16 -29.23 16.41
CA ALA A 50 -6.94 -29.45 17.62
C ALA A 50 -8.41 -29.73 17.29
N ALA A 51 -8.99 -28.97 16.36
CA ALA A 51 -10.36 -29.17 15.91
C ALA A 51 -10.55 -30.46 15.10
N GLY A 52 -9.67 -30.72 14.12
CA GLY A 52 -9.79 -31.86 13.20
C GLY A 52 -9.47 -33.21 13.83
N LEU A 53 -8.70 -33.24 14.92
CA LEU A 53 -8.33 -34.48 15.62
C LEU A 53 -9.15 -34.71 16.91
N ALA A 54 -10.11 -33.83 17.22
CA ALA A 54 -10.90 -33.90 18.45
C ALA A 54 -11.65 -35.23 18.63
N ALA A 55 -12.08 -35.85 17.52
CA ALA A 55 -12.83 -37.11 17.52
C ALA A 55 -11.96 -38.36 17.79
N ALA A 56 -10.63 -38.24 17.79
CA ALA A 56 -9.74 -39.41 17.89
C ALA A 56 -9.88 -40.18 19.21
N ARG A 57 -9.90 -39.47 20.35
CA ARG A 57 -10.07 -40.11 21.66
C ARG A 57 -11.45 -40.76 21.84
N PRO A 58 -12.57 -40.08 21.49
CA PRO A 58 -13.90 -40.72 21.47
C PRO A 58 -13.99 -41.99 20.62
N LEU A 59 -13.21 -42.09 19.53
CA LEU A 59 -13.13 -43.27 18.68
C LEU A 59 -12.18 -44.36 19.20
N GLY A 60 -11.63 -44.21 20.40
CA GLY A 60 -10.76 -45.20 21.03
C GLY A 60 -9.29 -45.13 20.59
N CYS A 61 -8.90 -44.12 19.82
CA CYS A 61 -7.52 -43.96 19.37
C CYS A 61 -6.62 -43.41 20.49
N GLN A 62 -5.38 -43.87 20.52
CA GLN A 62 -4.31 -43.33 21.36
C GLN A 62 -3.70 -42.09 20.68
N VAL A 63 -3.77 -40.94 21.35
CA VAL A 63 -3.25 -39.67 20.80
C VAL A 63 -1.97 -39.26 21.54
N PHE A 64 -0.87 -39.24 20.80
CA PHE A 64 0.42 -38.67 21.20
C PHE A 64 0.63 -37.38 20.41
N TRP A 65 0.82 -36.28 21.12
CA TRP A 65 0.95 -34.95 20.52
C TRP A 65 2.10 -34.22 21.21
N GLU A 66 3.05 -33.73 20.42
CA GLU A 66 4.04 -32.74 20.89
C GLU A 66 4.26 -31.60 19.91
N THR A 67 4.90 -30.53 20.38
CA THR A 67 5.33 -29.39 19.56
C THR A 67 6.84 -29.34 19.53
N ALA A 68 7.43 -29.35 18.33
CA ALA A 68 8.87 -29.21 18.18
C ALA A 68 9.31 -27.76 18.45
N ASP A 69 10.40 -27.61 19.19
CA ASP A 69 11.05 -26.33 19.52
C ASP A 69 12.50 -26.27 19.02
N GLN A 70 12.89 -25.09 18.54
CA GLN A 70 14.21 -24.82 17.99
C GLN A 70 15.32 -24.99 19.02
N ALA A 71 15.11 -24.58 20.28
CA ALA A 71 16.16 -24.63 21.30
C ALA A 71 16.60 -26.06 21.63
N ARG A 72 15.73 -27.04 21.37
CA ARG A 72 15.96 -28.46 21.63
C ARG A 72 16.35 -29.28 20.40
N GLN A 73 16.37 -28.67 19.20
CA GLN A 73 16.75 -29.34 17.95
C GLN A 73 18.13 -30.02 17.99
N ARG A 74 19.04 -29.58 18.88
CA ARG A 74 20.35 -30.20 19.09
C ARG A 74 20.34 -31.54 19.84
N PHE A 75 19.21 -31.94 20.42
CA PHE A 75 19.08 -33.18 21.18
C PHE A 75 18.40 -34.24 20.30
N PRO A 76 19.08 -35.33 19.91
CA PRO A 76 18.48 -36.32 19.01
C PRO A 76 17.20 -36.93 19.57
N LEU A 77 16.21 -37.13 18.70
CA LEU A 77 14.93 -37.80 18.98
C LEU A 77 14.03 -37.13 20.04
N TRP A 78 14.42 -35.97 20.59
CA TRP A 78 13.78 -35.42 21.80
C TRP A 78 12.27 -35.28 21.67
N VAL A 79 11.78 -34.81 20.51
CA VAL A 79 10.35 -34.56 20.30
C VAL A 79 9.56 -35.87 20.26
N LEU A 80 10.13 -36.94 19.70
CA LEU A 80 9.52 -38.27 19.73
C LEU A 80 9.55 -38.89 21.12
N LEU A 81 10.63 -38.67 21.87
CA LEU A 81 10.77 -39.15 23.25
C LEU A 81 9.72 -38.50 24.16
N ASP A 82 9.56 -37.19 24.08
CA ASP A 82 8.52 -36.46 24.84
C ASP A 82 7.12 -36.90 24.36
N CYS A 83 6.91 -37.02 23.05
CA CYS A 83 5.62 -37.36 22.47
C CYS A 83 5.14 -38.75 22.89
N LEU A 84 6.02 -39.73 22.83
CA LEU A 84 5.74 -41.11 23.25
C LEU A 84 5.84 -41.30 24.77
N ARG A 85 6.08 -40.22 25.53
CA ARG A 85 6.13 -40.18 26.99
C ARG A 85 7.17 -41.14 27.54
N ILE A 86 8.37 -41.11 26.97
CA ILE A 86 9.51 -41.92 27.40
C ILE A 86 10.04 -41.39 28.73
N GLY A 87 10.22 -42.25 29.72
CA GLY A 87 10.68 -41.84 31.04
C GLY A 87 11.11 -43.02 31.93
N SER A 88 12.04 -42.76 32.86
CA SER A 88 12.60 -43.75 33.81
C SER A 88 11.55 -44.48 34.63
N ARG A 89 10.49 -43.76 34.97
CA ARG A 89 9.44 -44.20 35.89
C ARG A 89 8.20 -44.69 35.15
N SER A 90 8.34 -44.96 33.84
CA SER A 90 7.23 -45.48 33.05
C SER A 90 6.88 -46.89 33.50
N ALA A 91 5.59 -47.17 33.67
CA ALA A 91 5.10 -48.51 33.96
C ALA A 91 5.23 -49.46 32.75
N ASP A 92 5.39 -48.90 31.54
CA ASP A 92 5.67 -49.70 30.35
C ASP A 92 7.16 -50.09 30.30
N PRO A 93 7.50 -51.40 30.27
CA PRO A 93 8.89 -51.86 30.29
C PRO A 93 9.73 -51.34 29.13
N MET A 94 9.12 -51.16 27.95
CA MET A 94 9.83 -50.74 26.76
C MET A 94 10.16 -49.24 26.80
N ARG A 95 9.25 -48.41 27.29
CA ARG A 95 9.52 -46.99 27.57
C ARG A 95 10.60 -46.82 28.64
N ALA A 96 10.60 -47.67 29.67
CA ALA A 96 11.61 -47.66 30.71
C ALA A 96 13.00 -48.09 30.19
N ASP A 97 13.05 -49.11 29.32
CA ASP A 97 14.26 -49.57 28.64
C ASP A 97 14.87 -48.49 27.75
N ILE A 98 14.06 -47.84 26.91
CA ILE A 98 14.51 -46.70 26.07
C ILE A 98 15.08 -45.59 26.95
N ALA A 99 14.41 -45.25 28.05
CA ALA A 99 14.89 -44.24 28.99
C ALA A 99 16.18 -44.65 29.73
N ALA A 100 16.42 -45.95 29.91
CA ALA A 100 17.65 -46.49 30.50
C ALA A 100 18.83 -46.38 29.52
N LEU A 101 18.62 -46.72 28.25
CA LEU A 101 19.61 -46.58 27.17
C LEU A 101 20.07 -45.12 27.03
N LEU A 102 19.15 -44.16 27.06
CA LEU A 102 19.46 -42.73 27.00
C LEU A 102 20.27 -42.21 28.21
N ARG A 103 20.21 -42.91 29.35
CA ARG A 103 21.02 -42.62 30.55
C ARG A 103 22.35 -43.38 30.58
N GLY A 104 22.66 -44.15 29.54
CA GLY A 104 23.88 -44.96 29.46
C GLY A 104 23.81 -46.29 30.23
N VAL A 105 22.63 -46.72 30.66
CA VAL A 105 22.43 -48.01 31.32
C VAL A 105 22.27 -49.07 30.23
N GLY A 106 23.21 -50.02 30.14
CA GLY A 106 23.22 -51.07 29.12
C GLY A 106 23.92 -50.68 27.80
N SER A 107 24.53 -49.51 27.71
CA SER A 107 25.21 -48.99 26.50
C SER A 107 26.73 -49.24 26.48
N ILE A 108 27.20 -50.33 27.12
CA ILE A 108 28.64 -50.61 27.25
C ILE A 108 29.25 -50.82 25.85
N GLY A 109 30.15 -49.92 25.43
CA GLY A 109 30.84 -49.96 24.15
C GLY A 109 30.12 -49.29 22.98
N LEU A 110 28.99 -48.62 23.19
CA LEU A 110 28.25 -47.89 22.15
C LEU A 110 28.67 -46.41 22.07
N THR A 111 28.76 -45.88 20.85
CA THR A 111 28.88 -44.42 20.65
C THR A 111 27.53 -43.72 20.85
N PRO A 112 27.48 -42.39 21.02
CA PRO A 112 26.22 -41.64 21.04
C PRO A 112 25.38 -41.82 19.77
N ALA A 113 26.02 -41.98 18.61
CA ALA A 113 25.35 -42.23 17.34
C ALA A 113 24.71 -43.63 17.31
N ASP A 114 25.45 -44.66 17.77
CA ASP A 114 24.92 -46.03 17.88
C ASP A 114 23.75 -46.10 18.87
N THR A 115 23.86 -45.41 20.00
CA THR A 115 22.78 -45.31 20.99
C THR A 115 21.55 -44.66 20.37
N THR A 116 21.71 -43.58 19.60
CA THR A 116 20.62 -42.92 18.89
C THR A 116 19.95 -43.86 17.89
N ALA A 117 20.73 -44.65 17.14
CA ALA A 117 20.21 -45.63 16.18
C ALA A 117 19.43 -46.77 16.88
N VAL A 118 19.96 -47.31 17.98
CA VAL A 118 19.26 -48.34 18.78
C VAL A 118 17.96 -47.79 19.36
N VAL A 119 17.98 -46.57 19.90
CA VAL A 119 16.78 -45.90 20.41
C VAL A 119 15.76 -45.69 19.29
N ALA A 120 16.20 -45.26 18.10
CA ALA A 120 15.33 -45.12 16.93
C ALA A 120 14.63 -46.44 16.56
N GLU A 121 15.35 -47.57 16.52
CA GLU A 121 14.74 -48.90 16.30
C GLU A 121 13.73 -49.27 17.38
N ARG A 122 14.05 -49.00 18.66
CA ARG A 122 13.13 -49.25 19.77
C ARG A 122 11.88 -48.37 19.69
N LEU A 123 11.98 -47.13 19.23
CA LEU A 123 10.82 -46.27 19.03
C LEU A 123 9.89 -46.82 17.94
N LEU A 124 10.43 -47.37 16.85
CA LEU A 124 9.63 -48.01 15.80
C LEU A 124 8.87 -49.22 16.33
N VAL A 125 9.54 -50.12 17.05
CA VAL A 125 8.92 -51.29 17.67
C VAL A 125 7.89 -50.88 18.73
N LEU A 126 8.12 -49.77 19.45
CA LEU A 126 7.16 -49.26 20.43
C LEU A 126 5.88 -48.79 19.74
N VAL A 127 6.01 -48.03 18.64
CA VAL A 127 4.85 -47.58 17.86
C VAL A 127 4.07 -48.76 17.28
N ASP A 128 4.75 -49.76 16.73
CA ASP A 128 4.15 -51.00 16.24
C ASP A 128 3.33 -51.71 17.34
N ARG A 129 3.93 -51.92 18.52
CA ARG A 129 3.25 -52.51 19.68
C ARG A 129 2.04 -51.69 20.14
N LEU A 130 2.13 -50.35 20.12
CA LEU A 130 1.01 -49.49 20.47
C LEU A 130 -0.14 -49.64 19.46
N CYS A 131 0.19 -49.72 18.17
CA CYS A 131 -0.76 -49.94 17.09
C CYS A 131 -1.45 -51.30 17.17
N ALA A 132 -0.77 -52.33 17.69
CA ALA A 132 -1.37 -53.64 17.93
C ALA A 132 -2.44 -53.65 19.04
N VAL A 133 -2.43 -52.65 19.94
CA VAL A 133 -3.43 -52.50 21.00
C VAL A 133 -4.63 -51.69 20.50
N SER A 134 -4.38 -50.53 19.89
CA SER A 134 -5.41 -49.71 19.24
C SER A 134 -4.79 -48.70 18.29
N ALA A 135 -5.61 -48.06 17.46
CA ALA A 135 -5.16 -47.04 16.52
C ALA A 135 -4.37 -45.90 17.20
N VAL A 136 -3.25 -45.50 16.60
CA VAL A 136 -2.33 -44.49 17.13
C VAL A 136 -2.32 -43.24 16.26
N LEU A 137 -2.44 -42.08 16.89
CA LEU A 137 -2.14 -40.78 16.28
C LEU A 137 -0.83 -40.27 16.85
N LEU A 138 0.13 -40.00 15.97
CA LEU A 138 1.39 -39.35 16.31
C LEU A 138 1.41 -37.97 15.66
N VAL A 139 1.20 -36.93 16.47
CA VAL A 139 1.07 -35.54 16.05
C VAL A 139 2.30 -34.76 16.49
N ILE A 140 2.97 -34.13 15.54
CA ILE A 140 4.07 -33.21 15.83
C ILE A 140 3.78 -31.86 15.16
N ASP A 141 3.55 -30.85 15.99
CA ASP A 141 3.43 -29.46 15.56
C ASP A 141 4.80 -28.80 15.43
N ASP A 142 4.88 -27.74 14.63
CA ASP A 142 6.12 -27.03 14.29
C ASP A 142 7.27 -27.97 13.85
N PHE A 143 6.95 -29.05 13.11
CA PHE A 143 7.83 -30.15 12.71
C PHE A 143 9.13 -29.73 11.97
N HIS A 144 9.16 -28.52 11.40
CA HIS A 144 10.38 -27.93 10.85
C HIS A 144 11.54 -27.83 11.86
N TRP A 145 11.24 -27.80 13.17
CA TRP A 145 12.24 -27.85 14.25
C TRP A 145 12.67 -29.25 14.69
N ALA A 146 12.11 -30.31 14.12
CA ALA A 146 12.55 -31.67 14.42
C ALA A 146 14.04 -31.89 14.08
N ASP A 147 14.74 -32.66 14.90
CA ASP A 147 16.14 -33.04 14.64
C ASP A 147 16.24 -34.12 13.55
N GLU A 148 17.44 -34.31 12.99
CA GLU A 148 17.67 -35.24 11.88
C GLU A 148 17.31 -36.70 12.21
N ALA A 149 17.59 -37.15 13.44
CA ALA A 149 17.23 -38.51 13.85
C ALA A 149 15.71 -38.68 13.92
N THR A 150 14.98 -37.65 14.38
CA THR A 150 13.50 -37.62 14.31
C THR A 150 13.01 -37.71 12.87
N LEU A 151 13.60 -36.95 11.93
CA LEU A 151 13.23 -37.00 10.51
C LEU A 151 13.43 -38.42 9.94
N ALA A 152 14.53 -39.08 10.30
CA ALA A 152 14.83 -40.44 9.85
C ALA A 152 13.81 -41.48 10.40
N VAL A 153 13.46 -41.39 11.69
CA VAL A 153 12.42 -42.26 12.29
C VAL A 153 11.05 -41.98 11.67
N TRP A 154 10.70 -40.72 11.47
CA TRP A 154 9.44 -40.33 10.82
C TRP A 154 9.32 -40.89 9.41
N GLY A 155 10.38 -40.79 8.59
CA GLY A 155 10.40 -41.37 7.24
C GLY A 155 10.28 -42.90 7.21
N ARG A 156 10.69 -43.59 8.28
CA ARG A 156 10.50 -45.04 8.44
C ARG A 156 9.07 -45.38 8.86
N LEU A 157 8.51 -44.65 9.83
CA LEU A 157 7.11 -44.79 10.22
C LEU A 157 6.17 -44.51 9.05
N HIS A 158 6.49 -43.48 8.24
CA HIS A 158 5.73 -43.12 7.05
C HIS A 158 5.60 -44.29 6.07
N ARG A 159 6.70 -45.02 5.81
CA ARG A 159 6.69 -46.20 4.95
C ARG A 159 5.89 -47.38 5.52
N ALA A 160 5.64 -47.40 6.83
CA ALA A 160 4.90 -48.44 7.52
C ALA A 160 3.42 -48.10 7.75
N VAL A 161 2.95 -46.87 7.45
CA VAL A 161 1.56 -46.46 7.78
C VAL A 161 0.51 -47.33 7.09
N ASN A 162 0.79 -47.89 5.91
CA ASN A 162 -0.18 -48.77 5.23
C ASN A 162 -0.31 -50.16 5.86
N GLN A 163 0.58 -50.53 6.79
CA GLN A 163 0.60 -51.80 7.51
C GLN A 163 0.10 -51.66 8.95
N LEU A 164 -0.04 -50.43 9.46
CA LEU A 164 -0.36 -50.14 10.85
C LEU A 164 -1.60 -49.25 10.94
N PRO A 165 -2.44 -49.38 11.98
CA PRO A 165 -3.46 -48.39 12.31
C PRO A 165 -2.80 -47.12 12.90
N LEU A 166 -1.95 -46.46 12.11
CA LEU A 166 -1.14 -45.30 12.47
C LEU A 166 -1.50 -44.09 11.62
N LEU A 167 -1.82 -42.97 12.27
CA LEU A 167 -1.97 -41.66 11.65
C LEU A 167 -0.80 -40.77 12.05
N LEU A 168 0.09 -40.51 11.09
CA LEU A 168 1.19 -39.56 11.24
C LEU A 168 0.74 -38.16 10.84
N VAL A 169 0.82 -37.19 11.75
CA VAL A 169 0.42 -35.81 11.51
C VAL A 169 1.59 -34.87 11.77
N ALA A 170 2.07 -34.18 10.73
CA ALA A 170 3.10 -33.16 10.86
C ALA A 170 2.54 -31.80 10.43
N ALA A 171 2.66 -30.78 11.28
CA ALA A 171 2.44 -29.39 10.90
C ALA A 171 3.77 -28.66 10.77
N SER A 172 4.01 -28.05 9.61
CA SER A 172 5.31 -27.45 9.28
C SER A 172 5.17 -26.10 8.60
N ARG A 173 6.25 -25.34 8.62
CA ARG A 173 6.38 -24.09 7.88
C ARG A 173 7.07 -24.39 6.55
N PRO A 174 6.70 -23.70 5.46
CA PRO A 174 7.35 -23.90 4.17
C PRO A 174 8.82 -23.44 4.16
N VAL A 175 9.20 -22.44 4.98
CA VAL A 175 10.57 -21.92 5.10
C VAL A 175 10.90 -21.49 6.54
N PRO A 176 12.20 -21.56 6.94
CA PRO A 176 13.35 -22.05 6.17
C PRO A 176 13.32 -23.56 5.94
N THR A 177 13.66 -24.00 4.72
CA THR A 177 13.67 -25.41 4.35
C THR A 177 15.10 -25.93 4.43
N ARG A 178 15.40 -26.72 5.47
CA ARG A 178 16.65 -27.48 5.55
C ARG A 178 16.64 -28.61 4.50
N PRO A 179 17.78 -28.96 3.88
CA PRO A 179 17.81 -29.99 2.83
C PRO A 179 17.16 -31.31 3.24
N GLU A 180 17.38 -31.76 4.48
CA GLU A 180 16.90 -33.04 5.00
C GLU A 180 15.37 -33.01 5.19
N LEU A 181 14.83 -31.87 5.67
CA LEU A 181 13.40 -31.66 5.82
C LEU A 181 12.70 -31.60 4.46
N GLY A 182 13.33 -30.93 3.48
CA GLY A 182 12.84 -30.87 2.10
C GLY A 182 12.80 -32.26 1.46
N ALA A 183 13.88 -33.03 1.58
CA ALA A 183 13.95 -34.40 1.09
C ALA A 183 12.89 -35.32 1.71
N LEU A 184 12.67 -35.21 3.03
CA LEU A 184 11.60 -35.95 3.70
C LEU A 184 10.23 -35.55 3.14
N ARG A 185 9.94 -34.24 3.07
CA ARG A 185 8.67 -33.72 2.54
C ARG A 185 8.42 -34.18 1.11
N ASP A 186 9.42 -34.16 0.24
CA ASP A 186 9.30 -34.58 -1.15
C ASP A 186 9.13 -36.10 -1.29
N SER A 187 9.60 -36.88 -0.30
CA SER A 187 9.35 -38.32 -0.25
C SER A 187 7.92 -38.70 0.15
N LEU A 188 7.15 -37.77 0.74
CA LEU A 188 5.76 -37.99 1.17
C LEU A 188 4.82 -38.04 -0.05
N THR A 189 4.72 -39.21 -0.65
CA THR A 189 3.89 -39.48 -1.84
C THR A 189 3.05 -40.74 -1.64
N GLY A 190 2.11 -40.99 -2.55
CA GLY A 190 1.27 -42.20 -2.54
C GLY A 190 -0.15 -42.01 -2.01
N PRO A 191 -1.00 -43.05 -2.11
CA PRO A 191 -2.44 -42.96 -1.83
C PRO A 191 -2.79 -42.79 -0.34
N ASP A 192 -1.87 -43.18 0.55
CA ASP A 192 -2.07 -43.11 2.01
C ASP A 192 -1.54 -41.79 2.60
N THR A 193 -1.14 -40.85 1.74
CA THR A 193 -0.44 -39.62 2.09
C THR A 193 -1.21 -38.39 1.62
N VAL A 194 -1.40 -37.42 2.52
CA VAL A 194 -2.04 -36.14 2.21
C VAL A 194 -1.09 -34.99 2.55
N VAL A 195 -0.69 -34.22 1.53
CA VAL A 195 0.05 -32.97 1.73
C VAL A 195 -0.90 -31.82 1.43
N THR A 196 -1.20 -31.00 2.44
CA THR A 196 -2.10 -29.85 2.31
C THR A 196 -1.43 -28.56 2.73
N ARG A 197 -1.68 -27.49 1.97
CA ARG A 197 -1.19 -26.15 2.29
C ARG A 197 -2.35 -25.27 2.69
N LEU A 198 -2.30 -24.74 3.91
CA LEU A 198 -3.32 -23.83 4.40
C LEU A 198 -3.27 -22.51 3.64
N ARG A 199 -4.37 -22.20 2.96
CA ARG A 199 -4.58 -20.88 2.37
C ARG A 199 -4.84 -19.81 3.46
N PRO A 200 -4.57 -18.54 3.14
CA PRO A 200 -5.14 -17.41 3.89
C PRO A 200 -6.67 -17.44 3.87
N LEU A 201 -7.26 -16.83 4.89
CA LEU A 201 -8.68 -16.54 4.92
C LEU A 201 -9.05 -15.58 3.78
N THR A 202 -10.20 -15.80 3.17
CA THR A 202 -10.78 -14.86 2.21
C THR A 202 -11.17 -13.56 2.91
N ALA A 203 -11.44 -12.50 2.13
CA ALA A 203 -11.92 -11.25 2.68
C ALA A 203 -13.24 -11.43 3.47
N GLY A 204 -14.14 -12.30 3.01
CA GLY A 204 -15.39 -12.63 3.72
C GLY A 204 -15.11 -13.33 5.05
N GLU A 205 -14.29 -14.38 5.04
CA GLU A 205 -13.92 -15.10 6.26
C GLU A 205 -13.18 -14.21 7.27
N ALA A 206 -12.33 -13.28 6.79
CA ALA A 206 -11.67 -12.31 7.65
C ALA A 206 -12.67 -11.34 8.30
N VAL A 207 -13.69 -10.90 7.56
CA VAL A 207 -14.79 -10.09 8.09
C VAL A 207 -15.56 -10.86 9.15
N ASP A 208 -15.83 -12.16 8.94
CA ASP A 208 -16.51 -13.00 9.91
C ASP A 208 -15.69 -13.18 11.20
N VAL A 209 -14.37 -13.38 11.09
CA VAL A 209 -13.45 -13.41 12.25
C VAL A 209 -13.54 -12.12 13.04
N VAL A 210 -13.39 -10.97 12.37
CA VAL A 210 -13.46 -9.66 13.04
C VAL A 210 -14.82 -9.47 13.69
N GLY A 211 -15.91 -9.80 13.00
CA GLY A 211 -17.26 -9.64 13.50
C GLY A 211 -17.53 -10.42 14.78
N ARG A 212 -16.98 -11.63 14.90
CA ARG A 212 -17.05 -12.42 16.13
C ARG A 212 -16.18 -11.85 17.25
N LEU A 213 -15.02 -11.28 16.93
CA LEU A 213 -14.13 -10.71 17.94
C LEU A 213 -14.68 -9.42 18.56
N VAL A 214 -15.39 -8.61 17.77
CA VAL A 214 -16.03 -7.36 18.24
C VAL A 214 -17.49 -7.52 18.64
N ASP A 215 -18.03 -8.74 18.52
CA ASP A 215 -19.45 -9.09 18.74
C ASP A 215 -20.45 -8.16 18.00
N ALA A 216 -20.10 -7.74 16.78
CA ALA A 216 -20.86 -6.79 15.97
C ALA A 216 -20.44 -6.82 14.50
N ALA A 217 -21.24 -6.25 13.59
CA ALA A 217 -20.85 -6.14 12.19
C ALA A 217 -19.70 -5.13 12.02
N PRO A 218 -18.55 -5.46 11.40
CA PRO A 218 -17.45 -4.51 11.25
C PRO A 218 -17.79 -3.45 10.20
N GLY A 219 -17.60 -2.18 10.53
CA GLY A 219 -17.81 -1.02 9.66
C GLY A 219 -16.78 -0.89 8.53
N PRO A 220 -17.01 -0.02 7.53
CA PRO A 220 -16.14 0.13 6.36
C PRO A 220 -14.66 0.37 6.67
N ARG A 221 -14.32 1.16 7.70
CA ARG A 221 -12.91 1.46 8.00
C ARG A 221 -12.25 0.28 8.71
N LEU A 222 -12.95 -0.33 9.66
CA LEU A 222 -12.48 -1.56 10.32
C LEU A 222 -12.28 -2.71 9.32
N ARG A 223 -13.19 -2.91 8.36
CA ARG A 223 -13.03 -3.90 7.28
C ARG A 223 -11.80 -3.63 6.42
N ARG A 224 -11.56 -2.36 6.06
CA ARG A 224 -10.39 -1.97 5.28
C ARG A 224 -9.09 -2.24 6.04
N LEU A 225 -9.07 -1.95 7.33
CA LEU A 225 -7.91 -2.21 8.20
C LEU A 225 -7.66 -3.71 8.35
N ALA A 226 -8.71 -4.50 8.59
CA ALA A 226 -8.62 -5.96 8.69
C ALA A 226 -8.15 -6.60 7.37
N GLY A 227 -8.55 -6.05 6.22
CA GLY A 227 -8.04 -6.47 4.92
C GLY A 227 -6.51 -6.39 4.79
N GLN A 228 -5.84 -5.52 5.56
CA GLN A 228 -4.38 -5.41 5.56
C GLN A 228 -3.68 -6.59 6.26
N ALA A 229 -4.41 -7.38 7.05
CA ALA A 229 -3.92 -8.64 7.62
C ALA A 229 -3.77 -9.75 6.58
N GLY A 230 -4.25 -9.55 5.35
CA GLY A 230 -4.12 -10.49 4.22
C GLY A 230 -4.59 -11.90 4.56
N GLY A 231 -5.67 -12.03 5.35
CA GLY A 231 -6.26 -13.31 5.71
C GLY A 231 -5.48 -14.14 6.72
N ASN A 232 -4.51 -13.56 7.44
CA ASN A 232 -3.81 -14.26 8.52
C ASN A 232 -4.60 -14.14 9.85
N PRO A 233 -5.13 -15.24 10.42
CA PRO A 233 -5.92 -15.20 11.65
C PRO A 233 -5.20 -14.54 12.82
N LEU A 234 -3.92 -14.86 13.06
CA LEU A 234 -3.16 -14.28 14.16
C LEU A 234 -3.12 -12.75 14.09
N TYR A 235 -2.95 -12.17 12.89
CA TYR A 235 -2.93 -10.73 12.71
C TYR A 235 -4.30 -10.09 12.91
N LEU A 236 -5.37 -10.78 12.52
CA LEU A 236 -6.73 -10.31 12.79
C LEU A 236 -6.99 -10.27 14.29
N HIS A 237 -6.62 -11.32 15.03
CA HIS A 237 -6.74 -11.37 16.49
C HIS A 237 -5.93 -10.25 17.16
N GLU A 238 -4.63 -10.14 16.86
CA GLU A 238 -3.76 -9.12 17.47
C GLU A 238 -4.20 -7.69 17.16
N LEU A 239 -4.67 -7.45 15.93
CA LEU A 239 -5.21 -6.15 15.53
C LEU A 239 -6.48 -5.83 16.31
N VAL A 240 -7.45 -6.74 16.36
CA VAL A 240 -8.74 -6.48 17.00
C VAL A 240 -8.60 -6.41 18.51
N ASP A 241 -7.92 -7.37 19.14
CA ASP A 241 -7.72 -7.37 20.59
C ASP A 241 -6.98 -6.11 21.04
N GLY A 242 -5.99 -5.66 20.26
CA GLY A 242 -5.28 -4.44 20.52
C GLY A 242 -6.15 -3.18 20.40
N LEU A 243 -6.99 -3.11 19.36
CA LEU A 243 -7.93 -2.00 19.19
C LEU A 243 -8.99 -1.97 20.30
N LEU A 244 -9.43 -3.13 20.79
CA LEU A 244 -10.36 -3.21 21.92
C LEU A 244 -9.71 -2.75 23.22
N ARG A 245 -8.45 -3.14 23.48
CA ARG A 245 -7.68 -2.69 24.65
C ARG A 245 -7.42 -1.18 24.66
N GLU A 246 -7.25 -0.57 23.49
CA GLU A 246 -6.95 0.85 23.32
C GLU A 246 -8.21 1.71 23.08
N GLU A 247 -9.42 1.15 23.26
CA GLU A 247 -10.71 1.82 22.98
C GLU A 247 -10.82 2.39 21.55
N GLY A 248 -10.06 1.83 20.61
CA GLY A 248 -9.97 2.26 19.21
C GLY A 248 -11.15 1.81 18.34
N VAL A 249 -12.05 0.99 18.87
CA VAL A 249 -13.28 0.53 18.20
C VAL A 249 -14.48 0.83 19.08
N ARG A 250 -15.53 1.41 18.50
CA ARG A 250 -16.80 1.68 19.15
C ARG A 250 -17.93 0.96 18.42
N VAL A 251 -18.75 0.24 19.16
CA VAL A 251 -19.97 -0.38 18.65
C VAL A 251 -21.13 0.59 18.80
N ALA A 252 -21.81 0.90 17.70
CA ALA A 252 -23.04 1.69 17.69
C ALA A 252 -24.03 1.06 16.72
N ALA A 253 -25.28 0.86 17.17
CA ALA A 253 -26.35 0.24 16.38
C ALA A 253 -25.95 -1.12 15.73
N GLY A 254 -25.22 -1.96 16.47
CA GLY A 254 -24.77 -3.27 15.99
C GLY A 254 -23.60 -3.23 14.99
N VAL A 255 -23.00 -2.05 14.77
CA VAL A 255 -21.84 -1.87 13.89
C VAL A 255 -20.63 -1.42 14.70
N ALA A 256 -19.53 -2.18 14.62
CA ALA A 256 -18.23 -1.85 15.21
C ALA A 256 -17.41 -1.00 14.24
N GLU A 257 -17.00 0.21 14.64
CA GLU A 257 -16.21 1.10 13.77
C GLU A 257 -15.06 1.79 14.52
N LEU A 258 -14.01 2.14 13.77
CA LEU A 258 -12.82 2.81 14.30
C LEU A 258 -13.12 4.21 14.85
N VAL A 259 -12.55 4.51 16.02
CA VAL A 259 -12.63 5.82 16.68
C VAL A 259 -11.53 6.75 16.16
N GLY A 260 -11.88 8.00 15.83
CA GLY A 260 -10.94 9.03 15.36
C GLY A 260 -10.46 8.88 13.91
N PRO A 261 -9.84 9.92 13.31
CA PRO A 261 -9.42 9.91 11.91
C PRO A 261 -8.10 9.16 11.67
N LYS A 262 -7.19 9.11 12.66
CA LYS A 262 -5.92 8.39 12.59
C LYS A 262 -6.04 7.06 13.32
N VAL A 263 -5.67 5.98 12.64
CA VAL A 263 -5.61 4.64 13.22
C VAL A 263 -4.30 4.52 14.01
N ALA A 264 -4.37 4.65 15.34
CA ALA A 264 -3.30 4.12 16.18
C ALA A 264 -3.35 2.59 16.05
N ARG A 265 -2.20 1.98 15.74
CA ARG A 265 -2.10 0.53 15.60
C ARG A 265 -1.63 -0.06 16.91
N PRO A 266 -2.20 -1.20 17.32
CA PRO A 266 -1.84 -1.74 18.61
C PRO A 266 -0.40 -2.21 18.67
N VAL A 267 0.27 -1.93 19.78
CA VAL A 267 1.65 -2.37 20.06
C VAL A 267 1.79 -3.90 19.94
N SER A 268 0.74 -4.66 20.28
CA SER A 268 0.75 -6.12 20.21
C SER A 268 0.87 -6.67 18.78
N LEU A 269 0.29 -5.98 17.80
CA LEU A 269 0.43 -6.33 16.38
C LEU A 269 1.88 -6.11 15.88
N ALA A 270 2.50 -4.98 16.25
CA ALA A 270 3.89 -4.71 15.89
C ALA A 270 4.83 -5.75 16.51
N ALA A 271 4.64 -6.10 17.79
CA ALA A 271 5.39 -7.15 18.46
C ALA A 271 5.17 -8.55 17.83
N ALA A 272 3.94 -8.88 17.42
CA ALA A 272 3.63 -10.13 16.74
C ALA A 272 4.32 -10.21 15.36
N ILE A 273 4.37 -9.12 14.61
CA ILE A 273 5.09 -9.04 13.34
C ILE A 273 6.59 -9.12 13.55
N ALA A 274 7.18 -8.36 14.48
CA ALA A 274 8.61 -8.42 14.79
C ALA A 274 9.05 -9.84 15.20
N ARG A 275 8.25 -10.53 16.04
CA ARG A 275 8.50 -11.92 16.40
C ARG A 275 8.42 -12.88 15.22
N ARG A 276 7.62 -12.59 14.19
CA ARG A 276 7.60 -13.37 12.93
C ARG A 276 8.83 -13.10 12.08
N LEU A 277 9.30 -11.85 12.04
CA LEU A 277 10.45 -11.45 11.23
C LEU A 277 11.80 -11.86 11.83
N ARG A 278 11.86 -12.17 13.13
CA ARG A 278 13.09 -12.67 13.80
C ARG A 278 13.70 -13.94 13.19
N PHE A 279 12.91 -14.69 12.43
CA PHE A 279 13.37 -15.94 11.80
C PHE A 279 14.02 -15.71 10.44
N LEU A 280 13.88 -14.50 9.89
CA LEU A 280 14.56 -14.11 8.67
C LEU A 280 16.02 -13.78 8.97
N SER A 281 16.89 -14.10 8.01
CA SER A 281 18.29 -13.71 8.03
C SER A 281 18.43 -12.20 8.15
N GLU A 282 19.51 -11.74 8.81
CA GLU A 282 19.80 -10.30 8.93
C GLU A 282 19.84 -9.58 7.57
N PRO A 283 20.45 -10.16 6.50
CA PRO A 283 20.38 -9.58 5.15
C PRO A 283 18.95 -9.45 4.60
N ALA A 284 18.08 -10.43 4.86
CA ALA A 284 16.70 -10.40 4.40
C ALA A 284 15.89 -9.33 5.15
N ASN A 285 16.06 -9.22 6.48
CA ASN A 285 15.40 -8.17 7.26
C ASN A 285 15.84 -6.76 6.84
N ALA A 286 17.14 -6.53 6.63
CA ALA A 286 17.65 -5.25 6.15
C ALA A 286 17.08 -4.89 4.76
N ALA A 287 17.00 -5.85 3.84
CA ALA A 287 16.39 -5.64 2.54
C ALA A 287 14.89 -5.35 2.65
N LEU A 288 14.16 -6.06 3.51
CA LEU A 288 12.73 -5.85 3.73
C LEU A 288 12.40 -4.48 4.34
N GLN A 289 13.27 -3.93 5.19
CA GLN A 289 13.15 -2.55 5.68
C GLN A 289 13.26 -1.53 4.54
N VAL A 290 14.19 -1.71 3.59
CA VAL A 290 14.28 -0.86 2.39
C VAL A 290 13.08 -1.06 1.47
N ALA A 291 12.66 -2.31 1.26
CA ALA A 291 11.46 -2.65 0.49
C ALA A 291 10.21 -1.96 1.04
N ALA A 292 10.08 -1.87 2.37
CA ALA A 292 8.95 -1.22 3.02
C ALA A 292 8.84 0.28 2.67
N LEU A 293 9.98 0.92 2.37
CA LEU A 293 10.03 2.30 1.88
C LEU A 293 9.73 2.40 0.39
N LEU A 294 10.09 1.40 -0.43
CA LEU A 294 9.75 1.41 -1.85
C LEU A 294 8.23 1.46 -2.04
N GLY A 295 7.45 0.72 -1.26
CA GLY A 295 5.99 0.77 -1.29
C GLY A 295 5.34 -0.61 -1.17
N PRO A 296 4.00 -0.70 -1.31
CA PRO A 296 3.30 -1.98 -1.21
C PRO A 296 3.68 -2.94 -2.35
N GLU A 297 4.02 -2.39 -3.52
CA GLU A 297 4.46 -3.13 -4.70
C GLU A 297 5.66 -2.41 -5.37
N PHE A 298 6.67 -3.18 -5.76
CA PHE A 298 7.91 -2.66 -6.33
C PHE A 298 8.62 -3.70 -7.22
N PRO A 299 9.37 -3.25 -8.25
CA PRO A 299 10.25 -4.13 -9.01
C PRO A 299 11.41 -4.67 -8.15
N ILE A 300 11.79 -5.94 -8.34
CA ILE A 300 12.95 -6.54 -7.66
C ILE A 300 14.24 -5.73 -7.90
N GLU A 301 14.38 -5.15 -9.08
CA GLU A 301 15.56 -4.38 -9.47
C GLU A 301 15.73 -3.11 -8.63
N HIS A 302 14.62 -2.45 -8.27
CA HIS A 302 14.67 -1.26 -7.41
C HIS A 302 15.16 -1.64 -6.00
N LEU A 303 14.72 -2.78 -5.47
CA LEU A 303 15.19 -3.28 -4.18
C LEU A 303 16.68 -3.66 -4.25
N ARG A 304 17.10 -4.31 -5.34
CA ARG A 304 18.49 -4.71 -5.56
C ARG A 304 19.44 -3.51 -5.59
N VAL A 305 19.10 -2.48 -6.36
CA VAL A 305 19.90 -1.24 -6.45
C VAL A 305 19.87 -0.50 -5.11
N ALA A 306 18.71 -0.37 -4.47
CA ALA A 306 18.59 0.32 -3.17
C ALA A 306 19.33 -0.39 -2.03
N THR A 307 19.55 -1.69 -2.11
CA THR A 307 20.31 -2.46 -1.11
C THR A 307 21.78 -2.69 -1.49
N GLY A 308 22.19 -2.30 -2.71
CA GLY A 308 23.54 -2.54 -3.21
C GLY A 308 23.92 -4.02 -3.38
N ARG A 309 22.92 -4.91 -3.53
CA ARG A 309 23.12 -6.36 -3.58
C ARG A 309 23.35 -6.88 -5.00
N THR A 310 24.07 -7.99 -5.11
CA THR A 310 24.18 -8.74 -6.37
C THR A 310 22.88 -9.51 -6.67
N ALA A 311 22.68 -9.91 -7.93
CA ALA A 311 21.50 -10.69 -8.32
C ALA A 311 21.40 -12.05 -7.57
N PRO A 312 22.48 -12.83 -7.38
CA PRO A 312 22.42 -14.08 -6.61
C PRO A 312 22.05 -13.88 -5.13
N GLU A 313 22.60 -12.85 -4.47
CA GLU A 313 22.24 -12.54 -3.09
C GLU A 313 20.76 -12.14 -2.97
N MET A 314 20.29 -11.30 -3.90
CA MET A 314 18.90 -10.86 -3.91
C MET A 314 17.95 -12.04 -4.15
N ALA A 315 18.29 -12.98 -5.04
CA ALA A 315 17.48 -14.18 -5.27
C ALA A 315 17.32 -15.02 -3.99
N GLY A 316 18.38 -15.16 -3.18
CA GLY A 316 18.31 -15.81 -1.87
C GLY A 316 17.35 -15.11 -0.91
N ILE A 317 17.47 -13.78 -0.80
CA ILE A 317 16.61 -12.93 0.04
C ILE A 317 15.15 -13.00 -0.39
N VAL A 318 14.86 -12.88 -1.69
CA VAL A 318 13.49 -12.95 -2.21
C VAL A 318 12.88 -14.32 -1.97
N LYS A 319 13.62 -15.40 -2.23
CA LYS A 319 13.17 -16.77 -1.95
C LYS A 319 12.80 -16.95 -0.49
N GLU A 320 13.64 -16.44 0.41
CA GLU A 320 13.40 -16.46 1.86
C GLU A 320 12.14 -15.67 2.24
N ALA A 321 12.03 -14.42 1.77
CA ALA A 321 10.90 -13.53 2.08
C ALA A 321 9.56 -14.02 1.51
N VAL A 322 9.55 -14.58 0.30
CA VAL A 322 8.36 -15.14 -0.35
C VAL A 322 7.88 -16.37 0.41
N ALA A 323 8.80 -17.25 0.79
CA ALA A 323 8.43 -18.47 1.47
C ALA A 323 8.08 -18.25 2.95
N ALA A 324 8.63 -17.21 3.59
CA ALA A 324 8.16 -16.72 4.89
C ALA A 324 6.77 -16.03 4.83
N GLY A 325 6.24 -15.80 3.62
CA GLY A 325 4.94 -15.16 3.40
C GLY A 325 4.96 -13.65 3.64
N VAL A 326 6.13 -13.01 3.58
CA VAL A 326 6.25 -11.54 3.69
C VAL A 326 6.00 -10.91 2.33
N LEU A 327 6.63 -11.45 1.29
CA LEU A 327 6.48 -11.00 -0.10
C LEU A 327 5.72 -12.05 -0.93
N ALA A 328 5.19 -11.61 -2.06
CA ALA A 328 4.72 -12.46 -3.14
C ALA A 328 5.22 -11.90 -4.47
N GLU A 329 5.45 -12.78 -5.43
CA GLU A 329 5.74 -12.39 -6.80
C GLU A 329 4.43 -12.13 -7.54
N THR A 330 4.36 -11.01 -8.25
CA THR A 330 3.17 -10.61 -9.02
C THR A 330 3.49 -10.66 -10.51
N GLY A 331 2.81 -11.56 -11.22
CA GLY A 331 2.93 -11.71 -12.68
C GLY A 331 4.31 -12.15 -13.16
N SER A 332 4.52 -12.14 -14.48
CA SER A 332 5.78 -12.52 -15.14
C SER A 332 6.83 -11.40 -15.18
N GLY A 333 6.61 -10.28 -14.48
CA GLY A 333 7.38 -9.04 -14.62
C GLY A 333 8.44 -8.76 -13.54
N GLY A 334 8.81 -9.75 -12.71
CA GLY A 334 9.83 -9.54 -11.66
C GLY A 334 9.44 -8.52 -10.60
N ARG A 335 8.14 -8.38 -10.31
CA ARG A 335 7.61 -7.47 -9.30
C ARG A 335 7.26 -8.21 -8.03
N LEU A 336 7.50 -7.55 -6.91
CA LEU A 336 7.24 -8.05 -5.58
C LEU A 336 6.17 -7.19 -4.93
N VAL A 337 5.25 -7.84 -4.23
CA VAL A 337 4.22 -7.21 -3.42
C VAL A 337 4.35 -7.69 -1.98
N PHE A 338 4.14 -6.80 -1.02
CA PHE A 338 3.92 -7.23 0.36
C PHE A 338 2.60 -7.98 0.44
N ARG A 339 2.63 -9.25 0.88
CA ARG A 339 1.39 -10.03 1.10
C ARG A 339 0.48 -9.36 2.11
N HIS A 340 1.07 -8.65 3.07
CA HIS A 340 0.38 -8.02 4.17
C HIS A 340 0.86 -6.57 4.32
N GLY A 341 -0.02 -5.59 4.08
CA GLY A 341 0.29 -4.18 4.30
C GLY A 341 0.66 -3.84 5.75
N LEU A 342 0.21 -4.66 6.71
CA LEU A 342 0.63 -4.54 8.12
C LEU A 342 2.13 -4.83 8.30
N ILE A 343 2.68 -5.82 7.58
CA ILE A 343 4.11 -6.15 7.67
C ILE A 343 4.96 -5.02 7.08
N GLN A 344 4.57 -4.50 5.91
CA GLN A 344 5.25 -3.35 5.30
C GLN A 344 5.33 -2.17 6.29
N GLN A 345 4.20 -1.82 6.90
CA GLN A 345 4.17 -0.69 7.81
C GLN A 345 4.95 -0.96 9.10
N ALA A 346 4.87 -2.16 9.67
CA ALA A 346 5.67 -2.52 10.85
C ALA A 346 7.17 -2.45 10.57
N LEU A 347 7.63 -2.99 9.43
CA LEU A 347 9.02 -2.86 8.98
C LEU A 347 9.44 -1.40 8.82
N ARG A 348 8.57 -0.54 8.29
CA ARG A 348 8.84 0.90 8.16
C ARG A 348 8.90 1.63 9.50
N GLU A 349 8.12 1.21 10.48
CA GLU A 349 8.04 1.81 11.81
C GLU A 349 9.18 1.35 12.73
N GLU A 350 9.72 0.16 12.51
CA GLU A 350 10.91 -0.37 13.21
C GLU A 350 12.18 0.43 12.89
N ILE A 351 12.26 1.04 11.70
CA ILE A 351 13.40 1.87 11.31
C ILE A 351 13.38 3.17 12.13
N ALA A 352 14.44 3.37 12.93
CA ALA A 352 14.63 4.59 13.71
C ALA A 352 14.46 5.85 12.82
N PRO A 353 13.72 6.89 13.27
CA PRO A 353 13.36 8.01 12.41
C PRO A 353 14.53 8.68 11.65
N PRO A 354 15.73 8.88 12.26
CA PRO A 354 16.88 9.44 11.53
C PRO A 354 17.38 8.53 10.40
N VAL A 355 17.45 7.22 10.65
CA VAL A 355 17.86 6.22 9.64
C VAL A 355 16.83 6.16 8.52
N ARG A 356 15.54 6.17 8.87
CA ARG A 356 14.45 6.16 7.90
C ARG A 356 14.49 7.36 6.97
N ALA A 357 14.77 8.55 7.51
CA ALA A 357 14.95 9.74 6.69
C ALA A 357 16.13 9.57 5.72
N GLY A 358 17.30 9.11 6.20
CA GLY A 358 18.46 8.83 5.33
C GLY A 358 18.15 7.82 4.22
N LEU A 359 17.41 6.75 4.53
CA LEU A 359 16.98 5.76 3.54
C LEU A 359 15.99 6.35 2.53
N HIS A 360 15.09 7.26 2.93
CA HIS A 360 14.22 7.95 1.99
C HIS A 360 15.01 8.77 0.96
N ARG A 361 16.11 9.43 1.35
CA ARG A 361 17.02 10.12 0.41
C ARG A 361 17.66 9.14 -0.57
N HIS A 362 18.12 7.99 -0.09
CA HIS A 362 18.71 6.95 -0.93
C HIS A 362 17.71 6.37 -1.94
N VAL A 363 16.51 6.00 -1.46
CA VAL A 363 15.43 5.47 -2.30
C VAL A 363 15.00 6.47 -3.37
N ALA A 364 14.92 7.77 -3.04
CA ALA A 364 14.59 8.80 -4.02
C ALA A 364 15.57 8.81 -5.20
N GLN A 365 16.86 8.65 -4.94
CA GLN A 365 17.88 8.62 -5.98
C GLN A 365 17.80 7.37 -6.85
N VAL A 366 17.63 6.20 -6.23
CA VAL A 366 17.45 4.93 -6.97
C VAL A 366 16.23 5.00 -7.89
N LEU A 367 15.12 5.55 -7.40
CA LEU A 367 13.92 5.72 -8.21
C LEU A 367 14.10 6.73 -9.35
N ALA A 368 14.89 7.79 -9.14
CA ALA A 368 15.22 8.74 -10.19
C ALA A 368 16.08 8.12 -11.29
N GLU A 369 17.10 7.34 -10.94
CA GLU A 369 17.95 6.61 -11.88
C GLU A 369 17.16 5.56 -12.67
N ALA A 370 16.17 4.94 -12.05
CA ALA A 370 15.27 3.97 -12.68
C ALA A 370 14.14 4.60 -13.52
N GLY A 371 14.04 5.94 -13.60
CA GLY A 371 12.99 6.63 -14.36
C GLY A 371 11.59 6.46 -13.77
N ALA A 372 11.47 6.28 -12.45
CA ALA A 372 10.18 6.19 -11.78
C ALA A 372 9.39 7.51 -11.87
N PRO A 373 8.06 7.50 -11.64
CA PRO A 373 7.25 8.72 -11.63
C PRO A 373 7.80 9.78 -10.66
N VAL A 374 7.86 11.03 -11.12
CA VAL A 374 8.48 12.15 -10.38
C VAL A 374 7.78 12.44 -9.05
N GLU A 375 6.47 12.18 -8.97
CA GLU A 375 5.65 12.36 -7.78
C GLU A 375 6.10 11.42 -6.65
N ARG A 376 6.41 10.15 -6.99
CA ARG A 376 6.91 9.16 -6.02
C ARG A 376 8.31 9.51 -5.52
N ILE A 377 9.16 10.03 -6.40
CA ILE A 377 10.50 10.50 -6.01
C ILE A 377 10.38 11.70 -5.07
N ALA A 378 9.49 12.64 -5.39
CA ALA A 378 9.23 13.83 -4.61
C ALA A 378 8.72 13.52 -3.18
N GLU A 379 7.81 12.54 -3.04
CA GLU A 379 7.34 12.06 -1.72
C GLU A 379 8.49 11.54 -0.85
N HIS A 380 9.45 10.82 -1.44
CA HIS A 380 10.63 10.36 -0.72
C HIS A 380 11.56 11.51 -0.32
N LEU A 381 11.73 12.52 -1.18
CA LEU A 381 12.53 13.70 -0.82
C LEU A 381 11.90 14.52 0.31
N LEU A 382 10.57 14.64 0.34
CA LEU A 382 9.87 15.27 1.47
C LEU A 382 10.09 14.50 2.78
N ALA A 383 10.12 13.16 2.73
CA ALA A 383 10.37 12.31 3.89
C ALA A 383 11.87 12.18 4.29
N ALA A 384 12.79 12.67 3.46
CA ALA A 384 14.23 12.69 3.72
C ALA A 384 14.64 13.82 4.69
N PRO A 385 15.90 13.88 5.19
CA PRO A 385 16.40 15.01 5.97
C PRO A 385 16.57 16.25 5.09
N LYS A 386 16.24 17.44 5.63
CA LYS A 386 16.45 18.72 4.95
C LYS A 386 17.96 18.92 4.72
N THR A 387 18.43 18.58 3.53
CA THR A 387 19.85 18.61 3.14
C THR A 387 19.98 19.28 1.78
N ALA A 388 21.06 20.04 1.60
CA ALA A 388 21.37 20.83 0.41
C ALA A 388 22.39 20.12 -0.48
N ASP A 389 22.26 18.83 -0.70
CA ASP A 389 23.17 18.14 -1.60
C ASP A 389 22.87 18.54 -3.06
N ALA A 390 23.94 18.74 -3.84
CA ALA A 390 23.85 19.26 -5.20
C ALA A 390 22.89 18.45 -6.10
N TRP A 391 22.79 17.14 -5.85
CA TRP A 391 21.87 16.26 -6.56
C TRP A 391 20.40 16.61 -6.32
N VAL A 392 19.97 16.89 -5.07
CA VAL A 392 18.57 17.26 -4.78
C VAL A 392 18.22 18.59 -5.44
N ILE A 393 19.13 19.56 -5.38
CA ILE A 393 18.93 20.88 -5.99
C ILE A 393 18.80 20.75 -7.52
N ASP A 394 19.71 20.01 -8.17
CA ASP A 394 19.63 19.72 -9.62
C ASP A 394 18.32 19.02 -9.98
N TRP A 395 17.99 17.97 -9.24
CA TRP A 395 16.79 17.18 -9.51
C TRP A 395 15.52 18.03 -9.39
N VAL A 396 15.34 18.75 -8.27
CA VAL A 396 14.17 19.61 -8.04
C VAL A 396 14.10 20.71 -9.11
N THR A 397 15.22 21.36 -9.44
CA THR A 397 15.24 22.40 -10.48
C THR A 397 14.79 21.87 -11.84
N ARG A 398 15.22 20.66 -12.20
CA ARG A 398 14.84 20.02 -13.47
C ARG A 398 13.36 19.61 -13.52
N VAL A 399 12.79 19.10 -12.42
CA VAL A 399 11.41 18.56 -12.43
C VAL A 399 10.34 19.56 -11.98
N ALA A 400 10.72 20.66 -11.35
CA ALA A 400 9.78 21.65 -10.82
C ALA A 400 8.74 22.13 -11.84
N PRO A 401 9.09 22.44 -13.10
CA PRO A 401 8.10 22.86 -14.11
C PRO A 401 7.01 21.81 -14.40
N MET A 402 7.31 20.52 -14.21
CA MET A 402 6.34 19.44 -14.37
C MET A 402 5.48 19.27 -13.10
N LEU A 403 6.13 19.30 -11.93
CA LEU A 403 5.46 19.09 -10.64
C LEU A 403 4.46 20.19 -10.30
N THR A 404 4.71 21.44 -10.71
CA THR A 404 3.82 22.59 -10.46
C THR A 404 2.39 22.37 -10.97
N TYR A 405 2.21 21.63 -12.06
CA TYR A 405 0.90 21.35 -12.64
C TYR A 405 0.32 20.00 -12.23
N ARG A 406 1.18 18.98 -12.00
CA ARG A 406 0.72 17.62 -11.65
C ARG A 406 0.48 17.43 -10.15
N ALA A 407 1.29 18.06 -9.33
CA ALA A 407 1.26 17.94 -7.87
C ALA A 407 1.69 19.28 -7.21
N PRO A 408 0.89 20.35 -7.36
CA PRO A 408 1.29 21.70 -6.95
C PRO A 408 1.67 21.81 -5.46
N GLN A 409 0.99 21.08 -4.57
CA GLN A 409 1.33 21.08 -3.14
C GLN A 409 2.73 20.49 -2.88
N ILE A 410 3.03 19.34 -3.51
CA ILE A 410 4.35 18.70 -3.40
C ILE A 410 5.44 19.61 -3.98
N ALA A 411 5.14 20.32 -5.07
CA ALA A 411 6.05 21.29 -5.66
C ALA A 411 6.39 22.43 -4.69
N VAL A 412 5.38 23.03 -4.03
CA VAL A 412 5.59 24.09 -3.02
C VAL A 412 6.48 23.57 -1.89
N ASP A 413 6.11 22.44 -1.28
CA ASP A 413 6.82 21.88 -0.13
C ASP A 413 8.30 21.60 -0.45
N LEU A 414 8.61 21.10 -1.66
CA LEU A 414 9.98 20.86 -2.10
C LEU A 414 10.75 22.15 -2.43
N LEU A 415 10.13 23.08 -3.15
CA LEU A 415 10.76 24.32 -3.57
C LEU A 415 11.08 25.22 -2.37
N GLU A 416 10.16 25.35 -1.40
CA GLU A 416 10.41 26.07 -0.15
C GLU A 416 11.56 25.44 0.63
N ARG A 417 11.58 24.11 0.74
CA ARG A 417 12.67 23.39 1.39
C ARG A 417 14.03 23.61 0.72
N VAL A 418 14.08 23.65 -0.61
CA VAL A 418 15.34 23.98 -1.32
C VAL A 418 15.75 25.44 -1.07
N ARG A 419 14.80 26.38 -1.02
CA ARG A 419 15.08 27.80 -0.70
C ARG A 419 15.58 28.03 0.72
N GLU A 420 15.21 27.19 1.68
CA GLU A 420 15.75 27.26 3.05
C GLU A 420 17.24 26.94 3.12
N VAL A 421 17.75 26.12 2.19
CA VAL A 421 19.08 25.51 2.31
C VAL A 421 20.04 25.86 1.16
N ALA A 422 19.54 26.47 0.08
CA ALA A 422 20.32 26.91 -1.07
C ALA A 422 19.86 28.29 -1.56
N ALA A 423 20.76 29.01 -2.22
CA ALA A 423 20.42 30.30 -2.82
C ALA A 423 19.30 30.12 -3.85
N ALA A 424 18.20 30.85 -3.67
CA ALA A 424 17.05 30.78 -4.57
C ALA A 424 17.44 31.31 -5.95
N THR A 425 17.38 30.45 -6.96
CA THR A 425 17.57 30.84 -8.37
C THR A 425 16.27 31.42 -8.93
N GLU A 426 16.38 32.21 -10.01
CA GLU A 426 15.23 32.72 -10.74
C GLU A 426 14.28 31.61 -11.19
N SER A 427 14.83 30.49 -11.69
CA SER A 427 14.05 29.32 -12.12
C SER A 427 13.25 28.67 -10.98
N LEU A 428 13.86 28.52 -9.80
CA LEU A 428 13.18 27.96 -8.62
C LEU A 428 12.06 28.89 -8.14
N ASN A 429 12.32 30.21 -8.06
CA ASN A 429 11.30 31.17 -7.65
C ASN A 429 10.15 31.26 -8.66
N THR A 430 10.45 31.21 -9.97
CA THR A 430 9.44 31.19 -11.03
C THR A 430 8.53 29.97 -10.91
N SER A 431 9.12 28.79 -10.65
CA SER A 431 8.36 27.56 -10.42
C SER A 431 7.52 27.66 -9.16
N LEU A 432 8.04 28.24 -8.08
CA LEU A 432 7.30 28.40 -6.83
C LEU A 432 6.12 29.36 -6.96
N VAL A 433 6.30 30.51 -7.63
CA VAL A 433 5.20 31.43 -7.97
C VAL A 433 4.11 30.69 -8.73
N THR A 434 4.49 29.88 -9.71
CA THR A 434 3.55 29.09 -10.52
C THR A 434 2.79 28.08 -9.65
N ALA A 435 3.47 27.33 -8.78
CA ALA A 435 2.83 26.36 -7.89
C ALA A 435 1.86 27.03 -6.89
N LEU A 436 2.28 28.14 -6.27
CA LEU A 436 1.43 28.92 -5.35
C LEU A 436 0.20 29.48 -6.06
N PHE A 437 0.36 30.00 -7.29
CA PHE A 437 -0.74 30.48 -8.12
C PHE A 437 -1.76 29.38 -8.44
N GLN A 438 -1.30 28.16 -8.76
CA GLN A 438 -2.17 26.99 -9.02
C GLN A 438 -2.96 26.55 -7.77
N LEU A 439 -2.41 26.78 -6.57
CA LEU A 439 -3.09 26.53 -5.29
C LEU A 439 -3.95 27.70 -4.82
N SER A 440 -4.02 28.80 -5.58
CA SER A 440 -4.65 30.05 -5.17
C SER A 440 -4.09 30.64 -3.86
N ARG A 441 -2.81 30.36 -3.55
CA ARG A 441 -2.07 30.94 -2.40
C ARG A 441 -1.51 32.31 -2.78
N ASP A 442 -2.42 33.22 -3.11
CA ASP A 442 -2.12 34.50 -3.76
C ASP A 442 -1.33 35.47 -2.88
N GLU A 443 -1.59 35.46 -1.57
CA GLU A 443 -0.88 36.29 -0.58
C GLU A 443 0.62 35.98 -0.53
N GLU A 444 1.00 34.73 -0.82
CA GLU A 444 2.39 34.30 -0.87
C GLU A 444 2.99 34.45 -2.28
N ALA A 445 2.18 34.24 -3.32
CA ALA A 445 2.60 34.35 -4.71
C ALA A 445 2.88 35.80 -5.13
N GLU A 446 2.06 36.77 -4.70
CA GLU A 446 2.19 38.19 -5.09
C GLU A 446 3.58 38.79 -4.80
N PRO A 447 4.07 38.81 -3.54
CA PRO A 447 5.35 39.43 -3.23
C PRO A 447 6.52 38.74 -3.94
N LEU A 448 6.44 37.42 -4.11
CA LEU A 448 7.46 36.65 -4.82
C LEU A 448 7.45 36.95 -6.32
N ALA A 449 6.27 37.02 -6.95
CA ALA A 449 6.13 37.38 -8.37
C ALA A 449 6.67 38.79 -8.64
N ARG A 450 6.41 39.76 -7.76
CA ARG A 450 7.00 41.11 -7.84
C ARG A 450 8.52 41.09 -7.77
N SER A 451 9.07 40.31 -6.83
CA SER A 451 10.52 40.17 -6.67
C SER A 451 11.18 39.54 -7.90
N VAL A 452 10.59 38.49 -8.48
CA VAL A 452 11.12 37.86 -9.70
C VAL A 452 11.02 38.82 -10.88
N LEU A 453 9.87 39.45 -11.08
CA LEU A 453 9.65 40.41 -12.18
C LEU A 453 10.62 41.60 -12.12
N ALA A 454 10.93 42.12 -10.93
CA ALA A 454 11.87 43.23 -10.78
C ALA A 454 13.33 42.85 -11.10
N GLY A 455 13.70 41.58 -10.90
CA GLY A 455 15.07 41.09 -11.08
C GLY A 455 15.34 40.43 -12.43
N THR A 456 14.31 39.98 -13.14
CA THR A 456 14.47 39.19 -14.36
C THR A 456 14.89 40.01 -15.58
N ARG A 457 15.70 39.40 -16.44
CA ARG A 457 16.03 39.91 -17.79
C ARG A 457 15.48 39.02 -18.90
N ASP A 458 14.88 37.89 -18.54
CA ASP A 458 14.31 36.96 -19.50
C ASP A 458 12.88 37.43 -19.86
N PRO A 459 12.61 37.80 -21.13
CA PRO A 459 11.29 38.22 -21.57
C PRO A 459 10.19 37.18 -21.32
N GLU A 460 10.54 35.89 -21.34
CA GLU A 460 9.62 34.78 -21.11
C GLU A 460 9.19 34.73 -19.63
N VAL A 461 10.15 34.88 -18.72
CA VAL A 461 9.89 34.94 -17.27
C VAL A 461 9.15 36.24 -16.94
N ALA A 462 9.55 37.37 -17.50
CA ALA A 462 8.88 38.66 -17.32
C ALA A 462 7.40 38.56 -17.73
N GLY A 463 7.11 38.08 -18.95
CA GLY A 463 5.74 37.91 -19.43
C GLY A 463 4.89 37.01 -18.52
N ARG A 464 5.45 35.87 -18.07
CA ARG A 464 4.76 34.94 -17.17
C ARG A 464 4.48 35.55 -15.80
N MET A 465 5.45 36.26 -15.22
CA MET A 465 5.27 36.94 -13.93
C MET A 465 4.28 38.09 -14.03
N THR A 466 4.32 38.89 -15.10
CA THR A 466 3.32 39.94 -15.36
C THR A 466 1.92 39.37 -15.47
N TRP A 467 1.75 38.27 -16.21
CA TRP A 467 0.45 37.59 -16.32
C TRP A 467 -0.04 37.11 -14.95
N THR A 468 0.82 36.40 -14.23
CA THR A 468 0.49 35.81 -12.91
C THR A 468 0.13 36.90 -11.91
N LEU A 469 0.96 37.93 -11.80
CA LEU A 469 0.75 39.06 -10.90
C LEU A 469 -0.51 39.86 -11.27
N GLY A 470 -0.71 40.16 -12.55
CA GLY A 470 -1.92 40.86 -13.02
C GLY A 470 -3.19 40.08 -12.71
N TYR A 471 -3.17 38.76 -12.87
CA TYR A 471 -4.32 37.90 -12.55
C TYR A 471 -4.57 37.77 -11.05
N ILE A 472 -3.51 37.65 -10.22
CA ILE A 472 -3.62 37.67 -8.76
C ILE A 472 -4.28 38.98 -8.29
N LEU A 473 -3.81 40.12 -8.78
CA LEU A 473 -4.36 41.44 -8.44
C LEU A 473 -5.82 41.59 -8.90
N LEU A 474 -6.16 41.01 -10.06
CA LEU A 474 -7.55 40.95 -10.53
C LEU A 474 -8.44 40.12 -9.58
N ARG A 475 -7.99 38.94 -9.13
CA ARG A 475 -8.71 38.12 -8.13
C ARG A 475 -8.87 38.82 -6.79
N ALA A 476 -7.85 39.60 -6.39
CA ALA A 476 -7.86 40.40 -5.16
C ALA A 476 -8.70 41.69 -5.27
N ILE A 477 -9.43 41.91 -6.37
CA ILE A 477 -10.27 43.10 -6.61
C ILE A 477 -9.42 44.40 -6.57
N ARG A 478 -8.20 44.34 -7.10
CA ARG A 478 -7.28 45.48 -7.23
C ARG A 478 -7.00 45.81 -8.71
N PRO A 479 -8.03 46.12 -9.52
CA PRO A 479 -7.89 46.24 -10.97
C PRO A 479 -7.01 47.43 -11.40
N ALA A 480 -6.97 48.51 -10.62
CA ALA A 480 -6.06 49.65 -10.84
C ALA A 480 -4.59 49.23 -10.83
N GLU A 481 -4.20 48.43 -9.85
CA GLU A 481 -2.84 47.94 -9.72
C GLU A 481 -2.52 46.85 -10.75
N ALA A 482 -3.48 45.96 -11.04
CA ALA A 482 -3.35 44.97 -12.10
C ALA A 482 -3.07 45.65 -13.45
N LEU A 483 -3.84 46.69 -13.77
CA LEU A 483 -3.65 47.44 -15.01
C LEU A 483 -2.30 48.14 -15.05
N ALA A 484 -1.92 48.85 -13.98
CA ALA A 484 -0.63 49.54 -13.91
C ALA A 484 0.57 48.59 -14.11
N VAL A 485 0.55 47.40 -13.49
CA VAL A 485 1.59 46.38 -13.67
C VAL A 485 1.66 45.92 -15.14
N THR A 486 0.51 45.63 -15.76
CA THR A 486 0.50 45.20 -17.17
C THR A 486 0.95 46.29 -18.14
N GLU A 487 0.55 47.55 -17.93
CA GLU A 487 0.94 48.70 -18.77
C GLU A 487 2.45 48.99 -18.67
N GLN A 488 3.02 48.86 -17.48
CA GLN A 488 4.44 49.09 -17.25
C GLN A 488 5.32 48.06 -18.00
N GLU A 489 4.88 46.80 -18.04
CA GLU A 489 5.68 45.71 -18.61
C GLU A 489 5.41 45.46 -20.09
N LEU A 490 4.20 45.75 -20.59
CA LEU A 490 3.81 45.47 -21.98
C LEU A 490 4.80 45.98 -23.05
N PRO A 491 5.39 47.19 -22.97
CA PRO A 491 6.36 47.68 -23.96
C PRO A 491 7.66 46.88 -24.03
N LYS A 492 7.96 46.08 -22.99
CA LYS A 492 9.17 45.26 -22.89
C LYS A 492 8.97 43.83 -23.40
N LEU A 493 7.71 43.42 -23.61
CA LEU A 493 7.35 42.07 -24.01
C LEU A 493 7.26 41.97 -25.54
N THR A 494 7.50 40.76 -26.07
CA THR A 494 7.42 40.48 -27.50
C THR A 494 6.69 39.16 -27.76
N GLY A 495 6.20 39.00 -28.99
CA GLY A 495 5.56 37.77 -29.45
C GLY A 495 4.28 37.43 -28.68
N VAL A 496 4.17 36.17 -28.26
CA VAL A 496 2.98 35.63 -27.59
C VAL A 496 2.65 36.39 -26.30
N TRP A 497 3.64 36.84 -25.54
CA TRP A 497 3.40 37.54 -24.27
C TRP A 497 2.74 38.90 -24.46
N THR A 498 3.00 39.61 -25.56
CA THR A 498 2.31 40.87 -25.86
C THR A 498 0.80 40.63 -26.01
N ALA A 499 0.42 39.60 -26.79
CA ALA A 499 -0.98 39.22 -27.00
C ALA A 499 -1.64 38.76 -25.69
N ARG A 500 -0.96 37.91 -24.90
CA ARG A 500 -1.46 37.42 -23.61
C ARG A 500 -1.68 38.57 -22.62
N ILE A 501 -0.69 39.44 -22.42
CA ILE A 501 -0.85 40.56 -21.48
C ILE A 501 -1.95 41.53 -21.93
N ARG A 502 -2.10 41.76 -23.24
CA ARG A 502 -3.20 42.58 -23.75
C ARG A 502 -4.56 41.93 -23.54
N ALA A 503 -4.67 40.60 -23.68
CA ALA A 503 -5.89 39.87 -23.36
C ALA A 503 -6.23 40.00 -21.85
N LEU A 504 -5.23 39.96 -20.98
CA LEU A 504 -5.41 40.21 -19.54
C LEU A 504 -5.83 41.65 -19.24
N GLN A 505 -5.25 42.64 -19.92
CA GLN A 505 -5.66 44.04 -19.81
C GLN A 505 -7.13 44.22 -20.18
N ALA A 506 -7.57 43.63 -21.30
CA ALA A 506 -8.97 43.67 -21.70
C ALA A 506 -9.89 43.12 -20.59
N LEU A 507 -9.51 42.01 -19.96
CA LEU A 507 -10.26 41.43 -18.84
C LEU A 507 -10.26 42.35 -17.62
N ILE A 508 -9.12 42.93 -17.26
CA ILE A 508 -8.99 43.89 -16.14
C ILE A 508 -9.88 45.12 -16.37
N LEU A 509 -9.90 45.66 -17.60
CA LEU A 509 -10.72 46.82 -17.97
C LEU A 509 -12.23 46.59 -17.75
N THR A 510 -12.70 45.34 -17.86
CA THR A 510 -14.11 45.00 -17.59
C THR A 510 -14.54 45.21 -16.13
N GLN A 511 -13.60 45.50 -15.22
CA GLN A 511 -13.88 45.75 -13.80
C GLN A 511 -14.04 47.25 -13.44
N PHE A 512 -13.72 48.19 -14.34
CA PHE A 512 -13.72 49.63 -14.06
C PHE A 512 -15.06 50.34 -14.30
N GLY A 513 -16.17 49.62 -14.36
CA GLY A 513 -17.49 50.19 -14.64
C GLY A 513 -17.71 50.52 -16.12
N THR A 514 -18.81 51.23 -16.43
CA THR A 514 -19.28 51.44 -17.82
C THR A 514 -18.36 52.32 -18.67
N ASP A 515 -17.59 53.21 -18.06
CA ASP A 515 -16.84 54.26 -18.77
C ASP A 515 -15.66 53.69 -19.58
N ARG A 516 -15.11 52.56 -19.16
CA ARG A 516 -13.99 51.88 -19.83
C ARG A 516 -14.41 50.71 -20.72
N VAL A 517 -15.71 50.51 -20.93
CA VAL A 517 -16.23 49.44 -21.79
C VAL A 517 -15.73 49.53 -23.24
N PRO A 518 -15.74 50.72 -23.90
CA PRO A 518 -15.21 50.84 -25.26
C PRO A 518 -13.73 50.49 -25.35
N GLU A 519 -12.96 50.87 -24.34
CA GLU A 519 -11.53 50.56 -24.23
C GLU A 519 -11.30 49.07 -24.04
N ALA A 520 -12.08 48.41 -23.16
CA ALA A 520 -12.02 46.97 -22.95
C ALA A 520 -12.30 46.20 -24.24
N GLU A 521 -13.31 46.61 -25.01
CA GLU A 521 -13.67 45.94 -26.28
C GLU A 521 -12.64 46.18 -27.38
N ALA A 522 -12.06 47.37 -27.48
CA ALA A 522 -10.97 47.66 -28.41
C ALA A 522 -9.71 46.85 -28.06
N THR A 523 -9.35 46.82 -26.78
CA THR A 523 -8.19 46.07 -26.26
C THR A 523 -8.36 44.57 -26.50
N ALA A 524 -9.56 44.04 -26.27
CA ALA A 524 -9.86 42.63 -26.53
C ALA A 524 -9.74 42.28 -28.02
N ARG A 525 -10.23 43.14 -28.94
CA ARG A 525 -10.11 42.93 -30.39
C ARG A 525 -8.64 42.90 -30.83
N HIS A 526 -7.83 43.85 -30.36
CA HIS A 526 -6.40 43.85 -30.65
C HIS A 526 -5.69 42.62 -30.09
N ALA A 527 -6.05 42.16 -28.89
CA ALA A 527 -5.49 40.94 -28.31
C ALA A 527 -5.88 39.68 -29.08
N GLU A 528 -7.10 39.63 -29.62
CA GLU A 528 -7.57 38.54 -30.49
C GLU A 528 -6.76 38.51 -31.80
N GLU A 529 -6.61 39.64 -32.49
CA GLU A 529 -5.83 39.76 -33.72
C GLU A 529 -4.35 39.38 -33.51
N GLU A 530 -3.72 39.89 -32.45
CA GLU A 530 -2.34 39.53 -32.12
C GLU A 530 -2.19 38.05 -31.72
N GLY A 531 -3.17 37.51 -30.99
CA GLY A 531 -3.18 36.09 -30.61
C GLY A 531 -3.34 35.18 -31.83
N GLU A 532 -4.19 35.56 -32.79
CA GLU A 532 -4.36 34.85 -34.06
C GLU A 532 -3.07 34.89 -34.90
N LEU A 533 -2.40 36.06 -34.98
CA LEU A 533 -1.11 36.22 -35.68
C LEU A 533 0.02 35.43 -35.00
N ALA A 534 0.02 35.37 -33.67
CA ALA A 534 1.02 34.62 -32.90
C ALA A 534 0.72 33.11 -32.83
N GLY A 535 -0.45 32.68 -33.28
CA GLY A 535 -0.89 31.29 -33.17
C GLY A 535 -1.04 30.82 -31.73
N ASP A 536 -1.46 31.70 -30.81
CA ASP A 536 -1.62 31.40 -29.37
C ASP A 536 -3.11 31.30 -28.98
N PRO A 537 -3.68 30.08 -28.89
CA PRO A 537 -5.08 29.88 -28.50
C PRO A 537 -5.42 30.46 -27.13
N PHE A 538 -4.43 30.55 -26.24
CA PHE A 538 -4.61 31.09 -24.89
C PHE A 538 -4.94 32.60 -24.91
N ALA A 539 -4.16 33.41 -25.64
CA ALA A 539 -4.44 34.84 -25.82
C ALA A 539 -5.80 35.05 -26.50
N VAL A 540 -6.08 34.33 -27.60
CA VAL A 540 -7.35 34.42 -28.33
C VAL A 540 -8.54 34.05 -27.44
N GLY A 541 -8.42 32.98 -26.65
CA GLY A 541 -9.46 32.56 -25.73
C GLY A 541 -9.77 33.60 -24.65
N TYR A 542 -8.74 34.22 -24.04
CA TYR A 542 -8.94 35.26 -23.03
C TYR A 542 -9.49 36.57 -23.63
N ALA A 543 -9.10 36.90 -24.86
CA ALA A 543 -9.69 38.02 -25.60
C ALA A 543 -11.19 37.79 -25.83
N LEU A 544 -11.57 36.61 -26.30
CA LEU A 544 -12.98 36.22 -26.50
C LEU A 544 -13.75 36.16 -25.17
N HIS A 545 -13.12 35.68 -24.11
CA HIS A 545 -13.71 35.73 -22.77
C HIS A 545 -14.02 37.18 -22.37
N SER A 546 -13.07 38.09 -22.51
CA SER A 546 -13.26 39.51 -22.18
C SER A 546 -14.40 40.14 -23.00
N ARG A 547 -14.48 39.84 -24.31
CA ARG A 547 -15.58 40.28 -25.18
C ARG A 547 -16.93 39.73 -24.73
N SER A 548 -16.99 38.46 -24.32
CA SER A 548 -18.21 37.84 -23.80
C SER A 548 -18.70 38.52 -22.52
N VAL A 549 -17.78 38.90 -21.61
CA VAL A 549 -18.11 39.62 -20.38
C VAL A 549 -18.67 41.00 -20.69
N VAL A 550 -18.03 41.74 -21.60
CA VAL A 550 -18.52 43.05 -22.06
C VAL A 550 -19.93 42.94 -22.65
N ARG A 551 -20.16 41.99 -23.56
CA ARG A 551 -21.46 41.73 -24.19
C ARG A 551 -22.55 41.37 -23.20
N SER A 552 -22.24 40.44 -22.29
CA SER A 552 -23.20 39.98 -21.29
C SER A 552 -23.61 41.10 -20.33
N ARG A 553 -22.66 41.93 -19.87
CA ARG A 553 -22.92 42.95 -18.84
C ARG A 553 -23.54 44.22 -19.40
N HIS A 554 -23.18 44.62 -20.63
CA HIS A 554 -23.49 45.95 -21.14
C HIS A 554 -24.42 45.97 -22.35
N HIS A 555 -24.40 44.93 -23.19
CA HIS A 555 -25.19 44.90 -24.42
C HIS A 555 -26.49 44.12 -24.30
N ARG A 556 -26.69 43.37 -23.20
CA ARG A 556 -27.86 42.49 -22.97
C ARG A 556 -28.23 41.67 -24.22
N ASP A 557 -27.21 41.10 -24.85
CA ASP A 557 -27.31 40.27 -26.04
C ASP A 557 -26.86 38.83 -25.72
N PRO A 558 -27.75 37.98 -25.19
CA PRO A 558 -27.40 36.62 -24.79
C PRO A 558 -27.01 35.74 -25.99
N ALA A 559 -27.59 35.98 -27.17
CA ALA A 559 -27.29 35.23 -28.39
C ALA A 559 -25.88 35.55 -28.91
N GLY A 560 -25.51 36.84 -29.00
CA GLY A 560 -24.16 37.24 -29.38
C GLY A 560 -23.12 36.91 -28.32
N THR A 561 -23.49 36.93 -27.03
CA THR A 561 -22.62 36.45 -25.94
C THR A 561 -22.31 34.97 -26.12
N LEU A 562 -23.33 34.13 -26.37
CA LEU A 562 -23.16 32.70 -26.61
C LEU A 562 -22.27 32.44 -27.84
N ALA A 563 -22.47 33.16 -28.94
CA ALA A 563 -21.66 33.01 -30.16
C ALA A 563 -20.17 33.29 -29.93
N VAL A 564 -19.84 34.31 -29.11
CA VAL A 564 -18.44 34.63 -28.75
C VAL A 564 -17.85 33.54 -27.85
N ILE A 565 -18.62 33.01 -26.89
CA ILE A 565 -18.19 31.91 -26.03
C ILE A 565 -17.92 30.64 -26.84
N ASP A 566 -18.82 30.29 -27.77
CA ASP A 566 -18.67 29.13 -28.65
C ASP A 566 -17.44 29.29 -29.56
N LYS A 567 -17.15 30.51 -30.08
CA LYS A 567 -15.89 30.78 -30.80
C LYS A 567 -14.67 30.52 -29.90
N GLY A 568 -14.71 30.97 -28.65
CA GLY A 568 -13.62 30.75 -27.69
C GLY A 568 -13.39 29.27 -27.40
N LEU A 569 -14.44 28.50 -27.17
CA LEU A 569 -14.36 27.06 -26.93
C LEU A 569 -13.89 26.27 -28.16
N ALA A 570 -14.14 26.76 -29.38
CA ALA A 570 -13.64 26.15 -30.61
C ALA A 570 -12.14 26.39 -30.82
N VAL A 571 -11.64 27.56 -30.41
CA VAL A 571 -10.22 27.90 -30.47
C VAL A 571 -9.41 27.16 -29.40
N LEU A 572 -9.95 27.04 -28.19
CA LEU A 572 -9.30 26.35 -27.08
C LEU A 572 -9.40 24.83 -27.28
N GLY A 573 -8.34 24.20 -27.79
CA GLY A 573 -8.25 22.73 -27.86
C GLY A 573 -8.13 22.04 -26.49
N ASP A 574 -7.73 20.77 -26.49
CA ASP A 574 -7.59 19.95 -25.27
C ASP A 574 -6.21 20.11 -24.58
N GLN A 575 -5.59 21.29 -24.66
CA GLN A 575 -4.27 21.50 -24.06
C GLN A 575 -4.35 21.76 -22.55
N PRO A 576 -3.43 21.20 -21.72
CA PRO A 576 -3.44 21.38 -20.27
C PRO A 576 -3.45 22.84 -19.83
N GLU A 577 -2.69 23.70 -20.51
CA GLU A 577 -2.49 25.12 -20.20
C GLU A 577 -3.77 25.96 -20.38
N THR A 578 -4.69 25.51 -21.25
CA THR A 578 -5.96 26.19 -21.54
C THR A 578 -7.15 25.66 -20.76
N THR A 579 -6.96 24.59 -19.99
CA THR A 579 -8.05 23.85 -19.32
C THR A 579 -8.89 24.74 -18.40
N ASP A 580 -8.25 25.60 -17.61
CA ASP A 580 -8.93 26.48 -16.66
C ASP A 580 -9.81 27.50 -17.36
N LEU A 581 -9.31 28.07 -18.45
CA LEU A 581 -10.07 28.98 -19.28
C LEU A 581 -11.23 28.26 -19.99
N ARG A 582 -11.03 27.02 -20.44
CA ARG A 582 -12.10 26.20 -21.05
C ARG A 582 -13.22 25.93 -20.04
N LEU A 583 -12.88 25.56 -18.80
CA LEU A 583 -13.86 25.39 -17.71
C LEU A 583 -14.61 26.70 -17.41
N LEU A 584 -13.90 27.82 -17.38
CA LEU A 584 -14.50 29.15 -17.20
C LEU A 584 -15.50 29.49 -18.33
N LEU A 585 -15.12 29.25 -19.58
CA LEU A 585 -15.99 29.49 -20.74
C LEU A 585 -17.19 28.54 -20.77
N LEU A 586 -17.04 27.27 -20.39
CA LEU A 586 -18.16 26.34 -20.23
C LEU A 586 -19.14 26.82 -19.16
N GLY A 587 -18.64 27.32 -18.03
CA GLY A 587 -19.46 27.98 -16.99
C GLY A 587 -20.25 29.16 -17.56
N ASN A 588 -19.59 30.05 -18.30
CA ASN A 588 -20.25 31.19 -18.94
C ASN A 588 -21.27 30.76 -20.00
N ARG A 589 -20.98 29.67 -20.74
CA ARG A 589 -21.88 29.08 -21.74
C ARG A 589 -23.17 28.59 -21.12
N ILE A 590 -23.09 27.90 -19.98
CA ILE A 590 -24.24 27.43 -19.21
C ILE A 590 -25.12 28.62 -18.83
N SER A 591 -24.53 29.69 -18.27
CA SER A 591 -25.28 30.91 -17.93
C SER A 591 -25.91 31.59 -19.15
N ALA A 592 -25.22 31.64 -20.29
CA ALA A 592 -25.76 32.22 -21.52
C ALA A 592 -26.92 31.40 -22.10
N LEU A 593 -26.85 30.07 -22.03
CA LEU A 593 -27.91 29.16 -22.47
C LEU A 593 -29.15 29.22 -21.58
N ASP A 594 -28.97 29.33 -20.26
CA ASP A 594 -30.07 29.52 -19.30
C ASP A 594 -30.80 30.84 -19.55
N ASN A 595 -30.06 31.93 -19.78
CA ASN A 595 -30.64 33.23 -20.16
C ASN A 595 -31.43 33.19 -21.49
N LEU A 596 -31.15 32.22 -22.36
CA LEU A 596 -31.87 31.97 -23.62
C LEU A 596 -33.00 30.94 -23.49
N GLY A 597 -33.21 30.35 -22.31
CA GLY A 597 -34.20 29.28 -22.10
C GLY A 597 -33.84 27.94 -22.75
N ARG A 598 -32.57 27.72 -23.14
CA ARG A 598 -32.09 26.50 -23.81
C ARG A 598 -31.60 25.45 -22.82
N VAL A 599 -32.52 24.95 -21.99
CA VAL A 599 -32.20 24.09 -20.83
C VAL A 599 -31.46 22.80 -21.23
N SER A 600 -31.90 22.10 -22.27
CA SER A 600 -31.28 20.84 -22.71
C SER A 600 -29.84 21.00 -23.21
N ASP A 601 -29.52 22.13 -23.85
CA ASP A 601 -28.16 22.45 -24.28
C ASP A 601 -27.29 22.84 -23.07
N GLY A 602 -27.88 23.48 -22.05
CA GLY A 602 -27.24 23.76 -20.77
C GLY A 602 -26.81 22.49 -20.04
N ASP A 603 -27.69 21.49 -19.96
CA ASP A 603 -27.39 20.19 -19.32
C ASP A 603 -26.23 19.46 -20.01
N ARG A 604 -26.14 19.56 -21.34
CA ARG A 604 -25.00 19.04 -22.10
C ARG A 604 -23.70 19.76 -21.78
N ALA A 605 -23.74 21.09 -21.68
CA ALA A 605 -22.57 21.90 -21.32
C ALA A 605 -22.09 21.60 -19.88
N ILE A 606 -23.02 21.36 -18.93
CA ILE A 606 -22.70 20.88 -17.57
C ILE A 606 -21.96 19.54 -17.64
N SER A 607 -22.50 18.58 -18.40
CA SER A 607 -21.90 17.24 -18.54
C SER A 607 -20.48 17.31 -19.12
N GLU A 608 -20.26 18.20 -20.10
CA GLU A 608 -18.94 18.46 -20.68
C GLU A 608 -17.97 19.06 -19.64
N ALA A 609 -18.42 20.04 -18.86
CA ALA A 609 -17.62 20.67 -17.81
C ALA A 609 -17.23 19.68 -16.71
N VAL A 610 -18.16 18.83 -16.26
CA VAL A 610 -17.89 17.78 -15.26
C VAL A 610 -16.88 16.77 -15.81
N THR A 611 -17.09 16.28 -17.03
CA THR A 611 -16.17 15.32 -17.67
C THR A 611 -14.77 15.90 -17.87
N LEU A 612 -14.66 17.20 -18.15
CA LEU A 612 -13.36 17.89 -18.22
C LEU A 612 -12.74 18.02 -16.82
N ALA A 613 -13.50 18.44 -15.81
CA ALA A 613 -13.00 18.60 -14.44
C ALA A 613 -12.53 17.25 -13.83
N GLU A 614 -13.25 16.16 -14.07
CA GLU A 614 -12.88 14.81 -13.64
C GLU A 614 -11.58 14.32 -14.29
N ARG A 615 -11.38 14.60 -15.59
CA ARG A 615 -10.15 14.24 -16.30
C ARG A 615 -8.90 14.94 -15.76
N VAL A 616 -9.06 16.13 -15.16
CA VAL A 616 -7.92 17.02 -14.79
C VAL A 616 -7.64 16.98 -13.28
N GLY A 617 -8.49 16.33 -12.48
CA GLY A 617 -8.10 15.76 -11.18
C GLY A 617 -7.77 16.73 -10.04
N THR A 618 -8.35 17.94 -10.01
CA THR A 618 -8.15 18.88 -8.88
C THR A 618 -9.48 19.21 -8.15
N PRO A 619 -9.59 18.96 -6.82
CA PRO A 619 -10.81 19.22 -6.05
C PRO A 619 -11.31 20.68 -6.10
N ASN A 620 -10.40 21.66 -6.17
CA ASN A 620 -10.76 23.07 -6.30
C ASN A 620 -11.40 23.40 -7.67
N ARG A 621 -11.01 22.69 -8.73
CA ARG A 621 -11.58 22.86 -10.08
C ARG A 621 -12.96 22.20 -10.19
N LEU A 622 -13.20 21.11 -9.46
CA LEU A 622 -14.52 20.51 -9.27
C LEU A 622 -15.47 21.42 -8.46
N ALA A 623 -14.96 22.10 -7.42
CA ALA A 623 -15.74 23.06 -6.64
C ALA A 623 -16.13 24.30 -7.46
N ALA A 624 -15.26 24.79 -8.35
CA ALA A 624 -15.58 25.88 -9.27
C ALA A 624 -16.62 25.47 -10.33
N ALA A 625 -16.56 24.23 -10.83
CA ALA A 625 -17.56 23.68 -11.74
C ALA A 625 -18.91 23.38 -11.04
N GLY A 626 -18.88 23.02 -9.75
CA GLY A 626 -20.07 22.79 -8.93
C GLY A 626 -20.68 24.03 -8.27
N GLY A 627 -19.92 25.12 -8.13
CA GLY A 627 -20.37 26.36 -7.48
C GLY A 627 -21.46 27.13 -8.24
N THR A 628 -21.71 26.78 -9.50
CA THR A 628 -22.84 27.28 -10.30
C THR A 628 -24.16 26.56 -10.04
N THR A 629 -24.16 25.49 -9.22
CA THR A 629 -25.41 24.88 -8.73
C THR A 629 -25.96 25.71 -7.57
N HIS A 630 -26.65 26.81 -7.86
CA HIS A 630 -27.46 27.51 -6.86
C HIS A 630 -28.90 27.00 -6.86
N SER A 631 -29.27 26.40 -5.72
CA SER A 631 -30.60 26.33 -5.10
C SER A 631 -31.73 25.62 -5.87
N PRO A 632 -32.32 24.54 -5.33
CA PRO A 632 -33.58 24.00 -5.86
C PRO A 632 -34.66 25.09 -5.73
N ARG A 633 -35.16 25.57 -6.88
CA ARG A 633 -36.38 26.38 -6.91
C ARG A 633 -37.47 25.60 -6.18
N SER A 634 -37.94 26.15 -5.06
CA SER A 634 -39.13 25.67 -4.39
C SER A 634 -40.30 25.79 -5.36
N THR A 635 -40.78 24.67 -5.87
CA THR A 635 -42.08 24.58 -6.55
C THR A 635 -43.17 24.63 -5.49
N ARG A 636 -43.94 25.73 -5.51
CA ARG A 636 -45.38 25.69 -5.26
C ARG A 636 -46.08 25.21 -6.52
#